data_AF-A0AAU7TIS5-F1
#
_entry.id   AF-A0AAU7TIS5-F1
#
_cell.length_a   1.000
_cell.length_b   1.000
_cell.length_c   1.000
_cell.angle_alpha   90.00
_cell.angle_beta   90.00
_cell.angle_gamma   90.00
#
_symmetry.space_group_name_H-M   'P 1'
#
loop_
_entity.id
_entity.type
_entity.pdbx_description
1 polymer ?
#
loop_
_entity_poly.entity_id
_entity_poly.type
_entity_poly.pdbx_seq_one_letter_code
_entity_poly.pdbx_strand_id
1 'polypeptide(L)'
;MLDNLLRLAAAASVTPHVEPDLHGLRRNWQTCSLVVVGRDLAEPLARAQPTHRPGVVVVGSTADGDDLYRCAFGIGADVVCRLPDEEPLLVGKLADALDGADRAAVTLAFVGGCGGAGSTTLAAAVAVLGNRRGFRTMLIDGDPLGGGIELALGIERDPGDRWPKLLNASGRVSAAALRSALPSVDGLAVLSWDQSDVTVLPPDTMSSVIGAAQRSTDLVVLDLPRRADPTVEEGFIRATATLLVVPCDVRSIAAAKRLSGPLRSVAGDVRLVVRESRPGLAAADIASHLSLPLATKLGSDPRVPAAMDDGRFTLTRRSPLARAATDILDLFDPSPPHHRPPQKTLEPA
;
A
#
# COMPACT_ATOMS: atom_id res chain seq x y z
N MET A 1 28.36 -20.72 -8.60
CA MET A 1 27.39 -19.60 -8.58
C MET A 1 26.01 -20.06 -8.15
N LEU A 2 25.49 -21.18 -8.68
CA LEU A 2 24.21 -21.76 -8.24
C LEU A 2 24.12 -21.94 -6.71
N ASP A 3 25.14 -22.51 -6.07
CA ASP A 3 25.14 -22.71 -4.61
C ASP A 3 25.01 -21.39 -3.82
N ASN A 4 25.64 -20.31 -4.31
CA ASN A 4 25.49 -18.99 -3.71
C ASN A 4 24.06 -18.47 -3.86
N LEU A 5 23.45 -18.64 -5.04
CA LEU A 5 22.05 -18.23 -5.27
C LEU A 5 21.07 -19.04 -4.39
N LEU A 6 21.30 -20.34 -4.23
CA LEU A 6 20.49 -21.19 -3.35
C LEU A 6 20.64 -20.78 -1.88
N ARG A 7 21.86 -20.46 -1.43
CA ARG A 7 22.11 -19.93 -0.09
C ARG A 7 21.35 -18.62 0.15
N LEU A 8 21.36 -17.70 -0.82
CA LEU A 8 20.65 -16.42 -0.72
C LEU A 8 19.13 -16.58 -0.80
N ALA A 9 18.63 -17.51 -1.62
CA ALA A 9 17.21 -17.85 -1.65
C ALA A 9 16.73 -18.44 -0.31
N ALA A 10 17.52 -19.32 0.30
CA ALA A 10 17.23 -19.84 1.63
C ALA A 10 17.22 -18.73 2.69
N ALA A 11 18.16 -17.77 2.62
CA ALA A 11 18.15 -16.59 3.51
C ALA A 11 16.90 -15.72 3.33
N ALA A 12 16.33 -15.68 2.13
CA ALA A 12 15.06 -15.01 1.82
C ALA A 12 13.82 -15.87 2.12
N SER A 13 13.97 -17.08 2.68
CA SER A 13 12.89 -18.07 2.85
C SER A 13 12.17 -18.44 1.54
N VAL A 14 12.90 -18.37 0.41
CA VAL A 14 12.41 -18.73 -0.92
C VAL A 14 12.92 -20.12 -1.29
N THR A 15 12.02 -20.98 -1.79
CA THR A 15 12.41 -22.23 -2.46
C THR A 15 12.36 -21.99 -3.98
N PRO A 16 13.50 -21.73 -4.64
CA PRO A 16 13.49 -21.40 -6.06
C PRO A 16 13.27 -22.66 -6.90
N HIS A 17 12.57 -22.51 -8.02
CA HIS A 17 12.55 -23.52 -9.07
C HIS A 17 13.80 -23.34 -9.94
N VAL A 18 14.71 -24.32 -9.92
CA VAL A 18 15.99 -24.23 -10.64
C VAL A 18 15.84 -24.90 -12.00
N GLU A 19 16.06 -24.13 -13.07
CA GLU A 19 16.13 -24.66 -14.44
C GLU A 19 17.59 -24.67 -14.89
N PRO A 20 18.17 -25.84 -15.22
CA PRO A 20 19.57 -25.95 -15.60
C PRO A 20 19.84 -25.54 -17.07
N ASP A 21 18.78 -25.34 -17.85
CA ASP A 21 18.88 -25.02 -19.27
C ASP A 21 17.80 -24.03 -19.75
N LEU A 22 18.01 -23.50 -20.97
CA LEU A 22 17.10 -22.55 -21.60
C LEU A 22 15.73 -23.17 -21.96
N HIS A 23 15.63 -24.49 -22.11
CA HIS A 23 14.37 -25.16 -22.45
C HIS A 23 13.42 -25.16 -21.26
N GLY A 24 13.94 -25.45 -20.07
CA GLY A 24 13.21 -25.34 -18.81
C GLY A 24 12.77 -23.91 -18.52
N LEU A 25 13.69 -22.95 -18.70
CA LEU A 25 13.41 -21.53 -18.51
C LEU A 25 12.25 -21.05 -19.39
N ARG A 26 12.18 -21.46 -20.66
CA ARG A 26 11.09 -21.08 -21.59
C ARG A 26 9.70 -21.44 -21.09
N ARG A 27 9.54 -22.57 -20.38
CA ARG A 27 8.24 -22.99 -19.85
C ARG A 27 7.74 -22.08 -18.72
N ASN A 28 8.67 -21.61 -17.90
CA ASN A 28 8.37 -20.87 -16.67
C ASN A 28 8.60 -19.35 -16.81
N TRP A 29 9.14 -18.90 -17.94
CA TRP A 29 9.56 -17.51 -18.17
C TRP A 29 8.45 -16.49 -17.92
N GLN A 30 7.22 -16.79 -18.33
CA GLN A 30 6.08 -15.87 -18.18
C GLN A 30 5.29 -16.09 -16.88
N THR A 31 5.48 -17.22 -16.19
CA THR A 31 4.66 -17.60 -15.02
C THR A 31 5.31 -17.27 -13.68
N CYS A 32 6.63 -17.06 -13.63
CA CYS A 32 7.34 -16.67 -12.41
C CYS A 32 7.15 -15.17 -12.10
N SER A 33 7.17 -14.76 -10.84
CA SER A 33 7.21 -13.33 -10.45
C SER A 33 8.62 -12.73 -10.55
N LEU A 34 9.65 -13.56 -10.42
CA LEU A 34 11.07 -13.16 -10.55
C LEU A 34 11.86 -14.24 -11.28
N VAL A 35 12.75 -13.82 -12.18
CA VAL A 35 13.72 -14.67 -12.85
C VAL A 35 15.12 -14.19 -12.51
N VAL A 36 15.92 -15.07 -11.91
CA VAL A 36 17.32 -14.80 -11.57
C VAL A 36 18.22 -15.59 -12.53
N VAL A 37 19.02 -14.89 -13.32
CA VAL A 37 19.88 -15.48 -14.35
C VAL A 37 21.34 -15.34 -13.92
N GLY A 38 22.02 -16.46 -13.70
CA GLY A 38 23.46 -16.46 -13.45
C GLY A 38 24.26 -16.05 -14.70
N ARG A 39 25.43 -15.43 -14.50
CA ARG A 39 26.41 -15.08 -15.55
C ARG A 39 26.67 -16.22 -16.55
N ASP A 40 26.68 -17.47 -16.08
CA ASP A 40 26.90 -18.70 -16.86
C ASP A 40 25.82 -18.93 -17.92
N LEU A 41 24.58 -18.50 -17.66
CA LEU A 41 23.45 -18.60 -18.59
C LEU A 41 23.10 -17.28 -19.28
N ALA A 42 23.70 -16.16 -18.86
CA ALA A 42 23.36 -14.84 -19.37
C ALA A 42 23.63 -14.67 -20.88
N GLU A 43 24.78 -15.12 -21.37
CA GLU A 43 25.11 -14.98 -22.80
C GLU A 43 24.25 -15.88 -23.72
N PRO A 44 24.08 -17.19 -23.41
CA PRO A 44 23.14 -18.03 -24.15
C PRO A 44 21.71 -17.49 -24.17
N LEU A 45 21.23 -16.95 -23.04
CA LEU A 45 19.89 -16.38 -22.95
C LEU A 45 19.76 -15.09 -23.74
N ALA A 46 20.74 -14.19 -23.68
CA ALA A 46 20.75 -12.96 -24.47
C ALA A 46 20.66 -13.25 -25.99
N ARG A 47 21.39 -14.27 -26.47
CA ARG A 47 21.29 -14.73 -27.87
C ARG A 47 19.93 -15.31 -28.23
N ALA A 48 19.23 -15.90 -27.27
CA ALA A 48 17.89 -16.46 -27.47
C ALA A 48 16.78 -15.39 -27.52
N GLN A 49 17.09 -14.13 -27.20
CA GLN A 49 16.18 -12.97 -27.24
C GLN A 49 14.80 -13.28 -26.62
N PRO A 50 14.74 -13.53 -25.30
CA PRO A 50 13.48 -13.86 -24.65
C PRO A 50 12.48 -12.70 -24.75
N THR A 51 11.19 -13.01 -24.73
CA THR A 51 10.13 -11.98 -24.62
C THR A 51 10.33 -11.13 -23.38
N HIS A 52 10.28 -9.81 -23.53
CA HIS A 52 10.44 -8.86 -22.43
C HIS A 52 9.41 -9.08 -21.31
N ARG A 53 9.86 -8.96 -20.05
CA ARG A 53 9.03 -9.00 -18.85
C ARG A 53 9.72 -8.23 -17.70
N PRO A 54 8.96 -7.68 -16.74
CA PRO A 54 9.53 -7.18 -15.49
C PRO A 54 9.95 -8.34 -14.58
N GLY A 55 10.78 -8.06 -13.58
CA GLY A 55 11.26 -9.03 -12.61
C GLY A 55 12.40 -9.92 -13.14
N VAL A 56 13.32 -9.38 -13.95
CA VAL A 56 14.49 -10.12 -14.43
C VAL A 56 15.76 -9.54 -13.80
N VAL A 57 16.50 -10.38 -13.08
CA VAL A 57 17.77 -10.02 -12.42
C VAL A 57 18.89 -10.87 -12.99
N VAL A 58 19.96 -10.23 -13.44
CA VAL A 58 21.18 -10.92 -13.90
C VAL A 58 22.23 -10.84 -12.80
N VAL A 59 22.79 -11.99 -12.41
CA VAL A 59 23.73 -12.09 -11.29
C VAL A 59 25.11 -12.50 -11.79
N GLY A 60 26.12 -11.76 -11.38
CA GLY A 60 27.53 -12.06 -11.65
C GLY A 60 28.41 -11.87 -10.42
N SER A 61 29.71 -12.04 -10.62
CA SER A 61 30.76 -11.73 -9.66
C SER A 61 31.25 -10.29 -9.83
N THR A 62 31.85 -9.71 -8.79
CA THR A 62 32.57 -8.42 -8.91
C THR A 62 33.73 -8.47 -9.90
N ALA A 63 34.24 -9.66 -10.22
CA ALA A 63 35.24 -9.88 -11.26
C ALA A 63 34.68 -9.83 -12.69
N ASP A 64 33.35 -9.84 -12.86
CA ASP A 64 32.74 -9.79 -14.19
C ASP A 64 32.80 -8.37 -14.77
N GLY A 65 33.44 -8.27 -15.94
CA GLY A 65 33.55 -7.03 -16.71
C GLY A 65 32.24 -6.58 -17.37
N ASP A 66 32.35 -5.60 -18.27
CA ASP A 66 31.20 -4.92 -18.91
C ASP A 66 30.32 -5.85 -19.76
N ASP A 67 30.81 -7.04 -20.13
CA ASP A 67 30.05 -8.04 -20.88
C ASP A 67 28.81 -8.53 -20.11
N LEU A 68 28.81 -8.49 -18.77
CA LEU A 68 27.64 -8.83 -17.96
C LEU A 68 26.49 -7.84 -18.20
N TYR A 69 26.78 -6.53 -18.24
CA TYR A 69 25.79 -5.50 -18.54
C TYR A 69 25.26 -5.61 -19.97
N ARG A 70 26.13 -5.94 -20.93
CA ARG A 70 25.72 -6.17 -22.33
C ARG A 70 24.75 -7.35 -22.43
N CYS A 71 25.04 -8.46 -21.74
CA CYS A 71 24.12 -9.61 -21.70
C CYS A 71 22.81 -9.24 -21.01
N ALA A 72 22.87 -8.54 -19.87
CA ALA A 72 21.69 -8.10 -19.14
C ALA A 72 20.78 -7.21 -19.98
N PHE A 73 21.36 -6.27 -20.73
CA PHE A 73 20.62 -5.44 -21.68
C PHE A 73 19.96 -6.28 -22.79
N GLY A 74 20.70 -7.25 -23.36
CA GLY A 74 20.16 -8.16 -24.38
C GLY A 74 19.03 -9.08 -23.89
N ILE A 75 18.98 -9.36 -22.58
CA ILE A 75 17.90 -10.12 -21.94
C ILE A 75 16.70 -9.21 -21.60
N GLY A 76 16.92 -7.90 -21.43
CA GLY A 76 15.93 -6.97 -20.86
C GLY A 76 15.84 -7.07 -19.33
N ALA A 77 16.98 -7.25 -18.66
CA ALA A 77 17.03 -7.32 -17.20
C ALA A 77 16.77 -5.95 -16.55
N ASP A 78 15.99 -5.93 -15.46
CA ASP A 78 15.72 -4.72 -14.69
C ASP A 78 16.93 -4.31 -13.84
N VAL A 79 17.67 -5.32 -13.36
CA VAL A 79 18.77 -5.13 -12.41
C VAL A 79 19.90 -6.12 -12.72
N VAL A 80 21.13 -5.65 -12.55
CA VAL A 80 22.33 -6.49 -12.48
C VAL A 80 22.82 -6.49 -11.03
N CYS A 81 23.06 -7.67 -10.45
CA CYS A 81 23.63 -7.81 -9.11
C CYS A 81 25.02 -8.46 -9.16
N ARG A 82 26.00 -7.83 -8.54
CA ARG A 82 27.38 -8.29 -8.39
C ARG A 82 27.62 -8.78 -6.98
N LEU A 83 27.89 -10.07 -6.84
CA LEU A 83 28.14 -10.70 -5.55
C LEU A 83 29.66 -10.69 -5.22
N PRO A 84 30.04 -10.54 -3.94
CA PRO A 84 29.17 -10.53 -2.74
C PRO A 84 28.56 -9.17 -2.39
N ASP A 85 28.99 -8.08 -3.01
CA ASP A 85 28.65 -6.71 -2.59
C ASP A 85 27.14 -6.41 -2.61
N GLU A 86 26.42 -6.99 -3.57
CA GLU A 86 24.98 -6.76 -3.77
C GLU A 86 24.11 -7.96 -3.31
N GLU A 87 24.63 -8.82 -2.42
CA GLU A 87 23.82 -9.88 -1.76
C GLU A 87 22.54 -9.35 -1.10
N PRO A 88 22.57 -8.22 -0.34
CA PRO A 88 21.35 -7.69 0.29
C PRO A 88 20.28 -7.27 -0.73
N LEU A 89 20.69 -6.74 -1.89
CA LEU A 89 19.78 -6.35 -2.98
C LEU A 89 19.08 -7.57 -3.57
N LEU A 90 19.83 -8.63 -3.86
CA LEU A 90 19.27 -9.87 -4.40
C LEU A 90 18.32 -10.57 -3.41
N VAL A 91 18.69 -10.64 -2.13
CA VAL A 91 17.82 -11.16 -1.06
C VAL A 91 16.53 -10.35 -0.97
N GLY A 92 16.62 -9.02 -1.09
CA GLY A 92 15.46 -8.12 -1.13
C GLY A 92 14.51 -8.45 -2.29
N LYS A 93 15.05 -8.61 -3.52
CA LYS A 93 14.26 -8.98 -4.70
C LYS A 93 13.59 -10.36 -4.57
N LEU A 94 14.30 -11.34 -4.02
CA LEU A 94 13.75 -12.68 -3.76
C LEU A 94 12.59 -12.63 -2.76
N ALA A 95 12.74 -11.88 -1.67
CA ALA A 95 11.69 -11.68 -0.68
C ALA A 95 10.48 -10.90 -1.26
N ASP A 96 10.71 -9.90 -2.13
CA ASP A 96 9.65 -9.16 -2.83
C ASP A 96 8.83 -10.09 -3.74
N ALA A 97 9.50 -10.97 -4.46
CA ALA A 97 8.87 -11.92 -5.37
C ALA A 97 8.00 -12.96 -4.63
N LEU A 98 8.45 -13.41 -3.44
CA LEU A 98 7.70 -14.29 -2.56
C LEU A 98 6.47 -13.59 -1.96
N ASP A 99 6.65 -12.35 -1.52
CA ASP A 99 5.59 -11.54 -0.93
C ASP A 99 4.57 -11.08 -1.99
N GLY A 100 4.84 -11.20 -3.30
CA GLY A 100 3.90 -10.90 -4.38
C GLY A 100 3.95 -9.46 -4.92
N ALA A 101 5.14 -8.85 -4.98
CA ALA A 101 5.37 -7.46 -5.39
C ALA A 101 4.84 -7.05 -6.79
N ASP A 102 4.47 -8.00 -7.66
CA ASP A 102 3.80 -7.72 -8.94
C ASP A 102 2.32 -7.32 -8.79
N ARG A 103 1.75 -7.47 -7.58
CA ARG A 103 0.42 -6.94 -7.24
C ARG A 103 0.56 -5.52 -6.70
N ALA A 104 0.19 -4.53 -7.49
CA ALA A 104 0.02 -3.17 -6.99
C ALA A 104 -1.25 -3.10 -6.12
N ALA A 105 -1.10 -3.29 -4.80
CA ALA A 105 -2.19 -3.02 -3.87
C ALA A 105 -2.64 -1.57 -4.00
N VAL A 106 -3.96 -1.36 -4.02
CA VAL A 106 -4.51 0.00 -3.97
C VAL A 106 -4.27 0.52 -2.55
N THR A 107 -3.49 1.60 -2.42
CA THR A 107 -3.18 2.23 -1.13
C THR A 107 -3.87 3.57 -1.04
N LEU A 108 -4.80 3.73 -0.09
CA LEU A 108 -5.59 4.93 0.09
C LEU A 108 -5.23 5.59 1.42
N ALA A 109 -4.67 6.79 1.35
CA ALA A 109 -4.37 7.60 2.53
C ALA A 109 -5.53 8.55 2.84
N PHE A 110 -5.90 8.67 4.11
CA PHE A 110 -6.96 9.55 4.58
C PHE A 110 -6.37 10.60 5.51
N VAL A 111 -6.73 11.86 5.28
CA VAL A 111 -6.31 12.97 6.15
C VAL A 111 -7.44 13.99 6.29
N GLY A 112 -7.64 14.51 7.49
CA GLY A 112 -8.62 15.57 7.75
C GLY A 112 -8.10 16.94 7.34
N GLY A 113 -8.92 17.77 6.69
CA GLY A 113 -8.61 19.19 6.47
C GLY A 113 -8.66 20.02 7.76
N CYS A 114 -9.41 19.54 8.76
CA CYS A 114 -9.54 20.11 10.09
C CYS A 114 -9.62 19.01 11.16
N GLY A 115 -9.48 19.39 12.44
CA GLY A 115 -9.78 18.47 13.55
C GLY A 115 -11.26 18.06 13.52
N GLY A 116 -11.55 16.79 13.80
CA GLY A 116 -12.93 16.28 13.79
C GLY A 116 -13.58 16.20 12.41
N ALA A 117 -12.81 16.24 11.31
CA ALA A 117 -13.33 16.14 9.94
C ALA A 117 -14.06 14.81 9.66
N GLY A 118 -13.68 13.74 10.36
CA GLY A 118 -14.19 12.37 10.13
C GLY A 118 -13.30 11.53 9.21
N SER A 119 -12.01 11.86 9.10
CA SER A 119 -11.00 11.11 8.34
C SER A 119 -10.91 9.65 8.81
N THR A 120 -10.59 9.46 10.09
CA THR A 120 -10.51 8.15 10.76
C THR A 120 -11.76 7.30 10.57
N THR A 121 -12.94 7.92 10.74
CA THR A 121 -14.24 7.26 10.55
C THR A 121 -14.41 6.78 9.10
N LEU A 122 -14.02 7.59 8.11
CA LEU A 122 -14.10 7.23 6.71
C LEU A 122 -13.05 6.17 6.33
N ALA A 123 -11.83 6.27 6.85
CA ALA A 123 -10.78 5.27 6.67
C ALA A 123 -11.22 3.90 7.18
N ALA A 124 -11.73 3.83 8.42
CA ALA A 124 -12.31 2.62 8.99
C ALA A 124 -13.47 2.08 8.13
N ALA A 125 -14.33 2.95 7.60
CA ALA A 125 -15.43 2.55 6.73
C ALA A 125 -14.97 1.91 5.42
N VAL A 126 -13.98 2.50 4.77
CA VAL A 126 -13.39 1.98 3.52
C VAL A 126 -12.70 0.65 3.78
N ALA A 127 -11.95 0.52 4.88
CA ALA A 127 -11.28 -0.73 5.23
C ALA A 127 -12.28 -1.86 5.53
N VAL A 128 -13.27 -1.62 6.39
CA VAL A 128 -14.30 -2.62 6.72
C VAL A 128 -15.11 -3.02 5.50
N LEU A 129 -15.52 -2.06 4.67
CA LEU A 129 -16.31 -2.37 3.47
C LEU A 129 -15.46 -3.07 2.39
N GLY A 130 -14.19 -2.68 2.21
CA GLY A 130 -13.26 -3.35 1.32
C GLY A 130 -13.07 -4.81 1.70
N ASN A 131 -12.85 -5.09 2.98
CA ASN A 131 -12.76 -6.44 3.51
C ASN A 131 -14.06 -7.25 3.28
N ARG A 132 -15.23 -6.63 3.52
CA ARG A 132 -16.54 -7.27 3.25
C ARG A 132 -16.80 -7.54 1.76
N ARG A 133 -16.15 -6.82 0.84
CA ARG A 133 -16.18 -7.10 -0.60
C ARG A 133 -15.25 -8.24 -1.02
N GLY A 134 -14.49 -8.82 -0.07
CA GLY A 134 -13.59 -9.94 -0.31
C GLY A 134 -12.16 -9.52 -0.65
N PHE A 135 -11.83 -8.22 -0.60
CA PHE A 135 -10.45 -7.77 -0.77
C PHE A 135 -9.63 -8.08 0.48
N ARG A 136 -8.42 -8.62 0.31
CA ARG A 136 -7.46 -8.71 1.40
C ARG A 136 -7.11 -7.27 1.81
N THR A 137 -7.54 -6.87 3.00
CA THR A 137 -7.45 -5.47 3.42
C THR A 137 -6.62 -5.34 4.68
N MET A 138 -5.80 -4.28 4.76
CA MET A 138 -5.10 -3.86 5.98
C MET A 138 -5.38 -2.39 6.26
N LEU A 139 -5.65 -2.07 7.52
CA LEU A 139 -5.84 -0.71 8.02
C LEU A 139 -4.64 -0.32 8.90
N ILE A 140 -4.02 0.80 8.61
CA ILE A 140 -2.85 1.31 9.33
C ILE A 140 -3.19 2.69 9.90
N ASP A 141 -3.17 2.80 11.22
CA ASP A 141 -3.32 4.06 11.95
C ASP A 141 -1.94 4.68 12.18
N GLY A 142 -1.71 5.83 11.54
CA GLY A 142 -0.47 6.59 11.60
C GLY A 142 -0.47 7.74 12.61
N ASP A 143 -1.53 7.94 13.39
CA ASP A 143 -1.60 9.03 14.38
C ASP A 143 -1.28 8.53 15.80
N PRO A 144 -0.05 8.70 16.31
CA PRO A 144 0.30 8.29 17.67
C PRO A 144 -0.47 9.05 18.76
N LEU A 145 -1.11 10.19 18.43
CA LEU A 145 -1.90 10.96 19.39
C LEU A 145 -3.42 10.84 19.12
N GLY A 146 -3.82 9.90 18.26
CA GLY A 146 -5.21 9.62 17.97
C GLY A 146 -5.91 8.91 19.14
N GLY A 147 -7.24 8.85 19.09
CA GLY A 147 -8.04 8.06 20.05
C GLY A 147 -7.93 6.55 19.84
N GLY A 148 -7.08 6.08 18.91
CA GLY A 148 -6.93 4.69 18.53
C GLY A 148 -8.07 4.20 17.63
N ILE A 149 -7.74 3.87 16.37
CA ILE A 149 -8.74 3.31 15.44
C ILE A 149 -9.36 1.99 15.93
N GLU A 150 -8.67 1.31 16.85
CA GLU A 150 -9.09 0.04 17.44
C GLU A 150 -10.28 0.15 18.37
N LEU A 151 -10.41 1.25 19.11
CA LEU A 151 -11.59 1.47 19.95
C LEU A 151 -12.85 1.54 19.10
N ALA A 152 -12.77 2.20 17.95
CA ALA A 152 -13.89 2.25 17.02
C ALA A 152 -14.26 0.84 16.51
N LEU A 153 -13.26 -0.01 16.26
CA LEU A 153 -13.45 -1.37 15.77
C LEU A 153 -13.73 -2.42 16.86
N GLY A 154 -13.61 -2.06 18.14
CA GLY A 154 -13.79 -2.96 19.27
C GLY A 154 -12.73 -4.06 19.39
N ILE A 155 -11.50 -3.79 18.96
CA ILE A 155 -10.37 -4.75 18.95
C ILE A 155 -9.23 -4.36 19.90
N GLU A 156 -9.43 -3.39 20.78
CA GLU A 156 -8.38 -2.87 21.67
C GLU A 156 -7.84 -3.92 22.66
N ARG A 157 -8.57 -5.04 22.85
CA ARG A 157 -8.18 -6.17 23.71
C ARG A 157 -7.65 -7.37 22.92
N ASP A 158 -7.68 -7.31 21.60
CA ASP A 158 -7.24 -8.42 20.76
C ASP A 158 -5.71 -8.58 20.86
N PRO A 159 -5.21 -9.81 21.11
CA PRO A 159 -3.79 -10.04 21.24
C PRO A 159 -3.11 -9.88 19.87
N GLY A 160 -2.15 -8.97 19.78
CA GLY A 160 -1.39 -8.76 18.56
C GLY A 160 -0.39 -7.63 18.70
N ASP A 161 0.44 -7.48 17.69
CA ASP A 161 1.51 -6.48 17.67
C ASP A 161 0.95 -5.12 17.27
N ARG A 162 1.52 -4.08 17.89
CA ARG A 162 1.27 -2.65 17.63
C ARG A 162 2.56 -1.98 17.20
N TRP A 163 2.49 -0.72 16.76
CA TRP A 163 3.68 0.04 16.35
C TRP A 163 4.87 -0.09 17.30
N PRO A 164 4.73 0.02 18.64
CA PRO A 164 5.88 -0.07 19.55
C PRO A 164 6.61 -1.41 19.53
N LYS A 165 5.91 -2.50 19.24
CA LYS A 165 6.56 -3.82 19.10
C LYS A 165 7.29 -3.96 17.76
N LEU A 166 6.73 -3.39 16.69
CA LEU A 166 7.37 -3.38 15.37
C LEU A 166 8.63 -2.51 15.33
N LEU A 167 8.69 -1.44 16.14
CA LEU A 167 9.88 -0.60 16.31
C LEU A 167 11.10 -1.36 16.88
N ASN A 168 10.84 -2.41 17.66
CA ASN A 168 11.89 -3.24 18.27
C ASN A 168 12.36 -4.39 17.36
N ALA A 169 11.67 -4.62 16.23
CA ALA A 169 12.08 -5.61 15.26
C ALA A 169 13.20 -5.03 14.39
N SER A 170 14.40 -5.61 14.44
CA SER A 170 15.49 -5.21 13.56
C SER A 170 15.30 -5.81 12.16
N GLY A 171 15.41 -4.96 11.13
CA GLY A 171 15.44 -5.39 9.73
C GLY A 171 14.10 -5.33 8.99
N ARG A 172 14.04 -6.04 7.86
CA ARG A 172 12.90 -6.00 6.93
C ARG A 172 11.67 -6.69 7.54
N VAL A 173 10.52 -6.02 7.43
CA VAL A 173 9.23 -6.59 7.81
C VAL A 173 8.74 -7.53 6.71
N SER A 174 8.62 -8.82 7.01
CA SER A 174 7.99 -9.81 6.11
C SER A 174 6.49 -9.51 5.99
N ALA A 175 5.95 -9.59 4.77
CA ALA A 175 4.54 -9.33 4.50
C ALA A 175 3.62 -10.35 5.21
N ALA A 176 4.01 -11.62 5.17
CA ALA A 176 3.30 -12.70 5.88
C ALA A 176 3.38 -12.56 7.40
N ALA A 177 4.59 -12.28 7.94
CA ALA A 177 4.80 -12.12 9.36
C ALA A 177 4.00 -10.93 9.92
N LEU A 178 4.04 -9.79 9.23
CA LEU A 178 3.25 -8.61 9.60
C LEU A 178 1.78 -8.97 9.74
N ARG A 179 1.16 -9.50 8.68
CA ARG A 179 -0.27 -9.81 8.72
C ARG A 179 -0.64 -10.80 9.83
N SER A 180 0.21 -11.80 10.11
CA SER A 180 -0.05 -12.78 11.17
C SER A 180 0.13 -12.24 12.58
N ALA A 181 0.91 -11.16 12.74
CA ALA A 181 1.21 -10.58 14.04
C ALA A 181 0.15 -9.54 14.46
N LEU A 182 -0.55 -8.93 13.50
CA LEU A 182 -1.52 -7.87 13.79
C LEU A 182 -2.85 -8.42 14.31
N PRO A 183 -3.56 -7.65 15.16
CA PRO A 183 -4.97 -7.86 15.43
C PRO A 183 -5.81 -7.96 14.18
N SER A 184 -6.96 -8.62 14.32
CA SER A 184 -7.94 -8.63 13.26
C SER A 184 -9.40 -8.63 13.72
N VAL A 185 -10.26 -7.99 12.93
CA VAL A 185 -11.72 -8.05 13.06
C VAL A 185 -12.31 -8.57 11.76
N ASP A 186 -13.03 -9.70 11.81
CA ASP A 186 -13.61 -10.34 10.62
C ASP A 186 -12.60 -10.51 9.44
N GLY A 187 -11.32 -10.75 9.76
CA GLY A 187 -10.25 -10.90 8.77
C GLY A 187 -9.59 -9.59 8.27
N LEU A 188 -10.09 -8.42 8.69
CA LEU A 188 -9.41 -7.13 8.49
C LEU A 188 -8.24 -7.02 9.47
N ALA A 189 -7.02 -7.02 8.96
CA ALA A 189 -5.82 -6.79 9.78
C ALA A 189 -5.67 -5.30 10.10
N VAL A 190 -5.33 -4.96 11.35
CA VAL A 190 -5.22 -3.57 11.82
C VAL A 190 -3.89 -3.36 12.51
N LEU A 191 -3.11 -2.37 12.04
CA LEU A 191 -1.94 -1.87 12.75
C LEU A 191 -2.28 -0.53 13.38
N SER A 192 -2.15 -0.44 14.70
CA SER A 192 -2.38 0.80 15.45
C SER A 192 -1.29 1.02 16.51
N TRP A 193 -1.50 2.07 17.29
CA TRP A 193 -0.72 2.40 18.49
C TRP A 193 -1.30 1.71 19.72
N ASP A 194 -0.43 1.30 20.65
CA ASP A 194 -0.85 0.90 22.00
C ASP A 194 -0.99 2.14 22.91
N GLN A 195 -1.20 1.93 24.21
CA GLN A 195 -1.32 3.01 25.20
C GLN A 195 0.02 3.36 25.87
N SER A 196 1.16 2.99 25.27
CA SER A 196 2.49 3.35 25.78
C SER A 196 2.86 4.80 25.42
N ASP A 197 3.93 5.31 26.04
CA ASP A 197 4.45 6.66 25.75
C ASP A 197 5.25 6.75 24.43
N VAL A 198 5.28 5.68 23.62
CA VAL A 198 6.00 5.67 22.35
C VAL A 198 5.19 6.42 21.30
N THR A 199 5.69 7.57 20.86
CA THR A 199 5.00 8.41 19.87
C THR A 199 5.86 8.74 18.64
N VAL A 200 7.08 8.21 18.57
CA VAL A 200 8.03 8.51 17.49
C VAL A 200 8.24 7.24 16.66
N LEU A 201 7.96 7.35 15.37
CA LEU A 201 8.16 6.31 14.37
C LEU A 201 9.17 6.81 13.34
N PRO A 202 10.27 6.11 13.05
CA PRO A 202 11.18 6.48 11.97
C PRO A 202 10.53 6.35 10.59
N PRO A 203 10.85 7.21 9.60
CA PRO A 203 10.31 7.13 8.24
C PRO A 203 10.56 5.76 7.58
N ASP A 204 11.76 5.21 7.76
CA ASP A 204 12.14 3.90 7.21
C ASP A 204 11.26 2.76 7.75
N THR A 205 10.79 2.88 8.99
CA THR A 205 9.87 1.91 9.58
C THR A 205 8.48 2.01 8.95
N MET A 206 7.95 3.22 8.78
CA MET A 206 6.68 3.45 8.09
C MET A 206 6.74 2.94 6.64
N SER A 207 7.80 3.30 5.92
CA SER A 207 8.12 2.81 4.57
C SER A 207 8.14 1.28 4.49
N SER A 208 8.85 0.63 5.42
CA SER A 208 8.98 -0.84 5.47
C SER A 208 7.64 -1.52 5.74
N VAL A 209 6.83 -0.98 6.66
CA VAL A 209 5.51 -1.51 7.02
C VAL A 209 4.52 -1.33 5.87
N ILE A 210 4.45 -0.14 5.24
CA ILE A 210 3.59 0.08 4.08
C ILE A 210 3.99 -0.88 2.95
N GLY A 211 5.29 -1.02 2.67
CA GLY A 211 5.76 -1.96 1.66
C GLY A 211 5.34 -3.41 1.96
N ALA A 212 5.46 -3.87 3.22
CA ALA A 212 5.00 -5.19 3.63
C ALA A 212 3.48 -5.36 3.52
N ALA A 213 2.71 -4.33 3.86
CA ALA A 213 1.26 -4.31 3.70
C ALA A 213 0.85 -4.41 2.22
N GLN A 214 1.49 -3.62 1.36
CA GLN A 214 1.23 -3.59 -0.08
C GLN A 214 1.49 -4.93 -0.77
N ARG A 215 2.49 -5.69 -0.31
CA ARG A 215 2.74 -7.03 -0.89
C ARG A 215 1.74 -8.09 -0.40
N SER A 216 1.26 -8.00 0.85
CA SER A 216 0.35 -9.00 1.44
C SER A 216 -1.15 -8.79 1.21
N THR A 217 -1.56 -7.67 0.61
CA THR A 217 -2.97 -7.25 0.52
C THR A 217 -3.37 -6.78 -0.87
N ASP A 218 -4.68 -6.61 -1.09
CA ASP A 218 -5.25 -5.99 -2.29
C ASP A 218 -5.57 -4.51 -2.03
N LEU A 219 -5.91 -4.17 -0.78
CA LEU A 219 -6.24 -2.82 -0.31
C LEU A 219 -5.48 -2.48 0.98
N VAL A 220 -4.73 -1.38 0.96
CA VAL A 220 -4.13 -0.77 2.16
C VAL A 220 -4.84 0.55 2.43
N VAL A 221 -5.34 0.74 3.64
CA VAL A 221 -5.96 2.00 4.09
C VAL A 221 -5.07 2.62 5.15
N LEU A 222 -4.61 3.84 4.91
CA LEU A 222 -3.80 4.61 5.86
C LEU A 222 -4.66 5.71 6.47
N ASP A 223 -4.83 5.75 7.79
CA ASP A 223 -5.37 6.91 8.50
C ASP A 223 -4.20 7.75 9.02
N LEU A 224 -4.04 8.96 8.49
CA LEU A 224 -2.84 9.77 8.71
C LEU A 224 -3.17 11.10 9.41
N PRO A 225 -2.32 11.52 10.36
CA PRO A 225 -2.48 12.82 11.00
C PRO A 225 -2.17 13.95 10.01
N ARG A 226 -2.67 15.14 10.32
CA ARG A 226 -2.48 16.35 9.51
C ARG A 226 -1.11 17.04 9.76
N ARG A 227 -0.12 16.33 10.30
CA ARG A 227 1.17 16.91 10.72
C ARG A 227 2.16 16.87 9.55
N ALA A 228 2.93 17.94 9.40
CA ALA A 228 4.09 17.95 8.52
C ALA A 228 5.22 17.22 9.27
N ASP A 229 5.41 15.96 8.94
CA ASP A 229 6.34 15.06 9.59
C ASP A 229 6.84 14.03 8.54
N PRO A 230 8.16 13.79 8.43
CA PRO A 230 8.71 12.91 7.40
C PRO A 230 8.13 11.48 7.43
N THR A 231 7.74 10.98 8.59
CA THR A 231 7.15 9.64 8.71
C THR A 231 5.73 9.62 8.16
N VAL A 232 4.95 10.67 8.40
CA VAL A 232 3.60 10.81 7.83
C VAL A 232 3.68 11.00 6.30
N GLU A 233 4.70 11.72 5.82
CA GLU A 233 4.95 11.95 4.40
C GLU A 233 5.19 10.65 3.61
N GLU A 234 5.88 9.65 4.19
CA GLU A 234 6.03 8.32 3.57
C GLU A 234 4.67 7.67 3.23
N GLY A 235 3.66 7.88 4.08
CA GLY A 235 2.30 7.42 3.83
C GLY A 235 1.68 8.07 2.59
N PHE A 236 1.87 9.38 2.42
CA PHE A 236 1.35 10.12 1.28
C PHE A 236 2.10 9.79 -0.02
N ILE A 237 3.42 9.65 0.05
CA ILE A 237 4.28 9.32 -1.10
C ILE A 237 3.92 7.96 -1.70
N ARG A 238 3.62 6.97 -0.84
CA ARG A 238 3.35 5.58 -1.24
C ARG A 238 1.88 5.31 -1.56
N ALA A 239 0.99 6.27 -1.29
CA ALA A 239 -0.44 6.11 -1.56
C ALA A 239 -0.75 6.22 -3.06
N THR A 240 -1.62 5.33 -3.54
CA THR A 240 -2.27 5.46 -4.86
C THR A 240 -3.08 6.75 -4.94
N ALA A 241 -3.76 7.12 -3.84
CA ALA A 241 -4.42 8.40 -3.70
C ALA A 241 -4.55 8.83 -2.23
N THR A 242 -4.56 10.15 -2.02
CA THR A 242 -4.81 10.79 -0.73
C THR A 242 -6.19 11.46 -0.74
N LEU A 243 -7.03 11.06 0.22
CA LEU A 243 -8.39 11.53 0.42
C LEU A 243 -8.40 12.60 1.51
N LEU A 244 -8.54 13.86 1.10
CA LEU A 244 -8.65 15.00 1.99
C LEU A 244 -10.12 15.18 2.42
N VAL A 245 -10.44 14.89 3.68
CA VAL A 245 -11.80 14.99 4.22
C VAL A 245 -12.05 16.39 4.78
N VAL A 246 -13.04 17.10 4.24
CA VAL A 246 -13.31 18.50 4.59
C VAL A 246 -14.80 18.71 4.89
N PRO A 247 -15.18 19.10 6.12
CA PRO A 247 -16.52 19.56 6.42
C PRO A 247 -16.91 20.80 5.61
N CYS A 248 -18.19 20.86 5.24
CA CYS A 248 -18.78 21.93 4.45
C CYS A 248 -19.04 23.21 5.30
N ASP A 249 -17.98 23.79 5.86
CA ASP A 249 -18.02 25.06 6.58
C ASP A 249 -16.77 25.90 6.29
N VAL A 250 -16.91 27.22 6.39
CA VAL A 250 -15.87 28.19 5.99
C VAL A 250 -14.54 27.96 6.72
N ARG A 251 -14.57 27.63 8.02
CA ARG A 251 -13.36 27.46 8.82
C ARG A 251 -12.60 26.19 8.42
N SER A 252 -13.34 25.11 8.20
CA SER A 252 -12.80 23.84 7.72
C SER A 252 -12.20 23.97 6.32
N ILE A 253 -12.87 24.68 5.41
CA ILE A 253 -12.37 24.95 4.06
C ILE A 253 -11.09 25.78 4.10
N ALA A 254 -11.05 26.84 4.89
CA ALA A 254 -9.86 27.68 5.05
C ALA A 254 -8.67 26.88 5.63
N ALA A 255 -8.92 26.01 6.60
CA ALA A 255 -7.90 25.11 7.15
C ALA A 255 -7.41 24.10 6.10
N ALA A 256 -8.33 23.50 5.34
CA ALA A 256 -7.99 22.58 4.25
C ALA A 256 -7.17 23.24 3.14
N LYS A 257 -7.44 24.51 2.80
CA LYS A 257 -6.66 25.25 1.81
C LYS A 257 -5.19 25.34 2.19
N ARG A 258 -4.88 25.58 3.47
CA ARG A 258 -3.50 25.63 3.98
C ARG A 258 -2.77 24.29 3.86
N LEU A 259 -3.50 23.19 3.93
CA LEU A 259 -2.96 21.84 3.82
C LEU A 259 -2.84 21.36 2.36
N SER A 260 -3.71 21.84 1.48
CA SER A 260 -3.81 21.35 0.10
C SER A 260 -2.55 21.54 -0.74
N GLY A 261 -1.78 22.62 -0.51
CA GLY A 261 -0.50 22.87 -1.18
C GLY A 261 0.57 21.86 -0.73
N PRO A 262 0.92 21.82 0.57
CA PRO A 262 1.87 20.85 1.11
C PRO A 262 1.55 19.39 0.79
N LEU A 263 0.27 18.99 0.81
CA LEU A 263 -0.09 17.62 0.42
C LEU A 263 0.24 17.30 -1.04
N ARG A 264 0.02 18.24 -1.98
CA ARG A 264 0.34 18.02 -3.40
C ARG A 264 1.83 17.99 -3.71
N SER A 265 2.67 18.55 -2.84
CA SER A 265 4.12 18.43 -3.02
C SER A 265 4.66 17.04 -2.69
N VAL A 266 3.89 16.21 -1.97
CA VAL A 266 4.31 14.86 -1.55
C VAL A 266 3.43 13.74 -2.12
N ALA A 267 2.11 13.95 -2.26
CA ALA A 267 1.17 12.96 -2.77
C ALA A 267 0.98 13.08 -4.30
N GLY A 268 0.94 11.94 -4.99
CA GLY A 268 0.75 11.90 -6.45
C GLY A 268 -0.67 12.24 -6.91
N ASP A 269 -1.70 11.71 -6.23
CA ASP A 269 -3.12 12.03 -6.47
C ASP A 269 -3.76 12.48 -5.15
N VAL A 270 -4.35 13.68 -5.12
CA VAL A 270 -5.09 14.21 -3.98
C VAL A 270 -6.52 14.49 -4.39
N ARG A 271 -7.49 13.86 -3.73
CA ARG A 271 -8.91 14.04 -3.99
C ARG A 271 -9.66 14.51 -2.75
N LEU A 272 -10.71 15.27 -2.98
CA LEU A 272 -11.53 15.87 -1.93
C LEU A 272 -12.70 14.95 -1.58
N VAL A 273 -12.93 14.74 -0.29
CA VAL A 273 -14.18 14.22 0.25
C VAL A 273 -14.87 15.34 1.02
N VAL A 274 -16.04 15.77 0.55
CA VAL A 274 -16.79 16.85 1.22
C VAL A 274 -17.78 16.25 2.21
N ARG A 275 -17.58 16.50 3.49
CA ARG A 275 -18.56 16.12 4.53
C ARG A 275 -19.64 17.17 4.63
N GLU A 276 -20.86 16.79 4.28
CA GLU A 276 -22.03 17.66 4.32
C GLU A 276 -22.43 17.92 5.79
N SER A 277 -22.47 19.20 6.18
CA SER A 277 -22.82 19.63 7.53
C SER A 277 -24.02 20.57 7.55
N ARG A 278 -24.12 21.50 6.59
CA ARG A 278 -25.22 22.45 6.44
C ARG A 278 -25.57 22.70 4.96
N PRO A 279 -26.83 23.00 4.64
CA PRO A 279 -27.20 23.50 3.31
C PRO A 279 -26.58 24.88 3.06
N GLY A 280 -26.14 25.15 1.83
CA GLY A 280 -25.67 26.48 1.39
C GLY A 280 -24.31 26.54 0.71
N LEU A 281 -23.53 25.47 0.73
CA LEU A 281 -22.25 25.35 0.01
C LEU A 281 -22.25 24.04 -0.78
N ALA A 282 -22.10 24.10 -2.10
CA ALA A 282 -22.04 22.90 -2.92
C ALA A 282 -20.64 22.28 -2.86
N ALA A 283 -20.56 20.95 -2.80
CA ALA A 283 -19.28 20.24 -2.80
C ALA A 283 -18.40 20.59 -4.04
N ALA A 284 -19.04 20.84 -5.18
CA ALA A 284 -18.35 21.25 -6.41
C ALA A 284 -17.66 22.62 -6.27
N ASP A 285 -18.27 23.57 -5.57
CA ASP A 285 -17.69 24.90 -5.33
C ASP A 285 -16.45 24.79 -4.43
N ILE A 286 -16.51 23.92 -3.41
CA ILE A 286 -15.38 23.65 -2.52
C ILE A 286 -14.24 22.97 -3.27
N ALA A 287 -14.56 21.98 -4.11
CA ALA A 287 -13.60 21.30 -4.98
C ALA A 287 -12.89 22.30 -5.90
N SER A 288 -13.64 23.18 -6.55
CA SER A 288 -13.11 24.27 -7.38
C SER A 288 -12.21 25.22 -6.57
N HIS A 289 -12.67 25.68 -5.41
CA HIS A 289 -11.92 26.58 -4.54
C HIS A 289 -10.59 25.99 -4.03
N LEU A 290 -10.58 24.70 -3.68
CA LEU A 290 -9.39 23.97 -3.27
C LEU A 290 -8.56 23.49 -4.46
N SER A 291 -9.09 23.60 -5.68
CA SER A 291 -8.52 23.09 -6.93
C SER A 291 -8.28 21.57 -6.91
N LEU A 292 -9.11 20.83 -6.19
CA LEU A 292 -9.01 19.38 -6.00
C LEU A 292 -10.16 18.68 -6.74
N PRO A 293 -9.91 17.53 -7.40
CA PRO A 293 -10.99 16.70 -7.90
C PRO A 293 -11.84 16.16 -6.74
N LEU A 294 -13.17 16.17 -6.90
CA LEU A 294 -14.09 15.60 -5.92
C LEU A 294 -14.14 14.07 -6.05
N ALA A 295 -13.81 13.35 -4.99
CA ALA A 295 -13.95 11.89 -4.93
C ALA A 295 -15.40 11.50 -4.60
N THR A 296 -15.95 12.03 -3.51
CA THR A 296 -17.34 11.76 -3.09
C THR A 296 -17.82 12.81 -2.07
N LYS A 297 -19.10 12.72 -1.71
CA LYS A 297 -19.74 13.45 -0.62
C LYS A 297 -20.01 12.51 0.55
N LEU A 298 -19.77 12.98 1.76
CA LEU A 298 -20.06 12.24 2.99
C LEU A 298 -21.21 12.92 3.73
N GLY A 299 -22.38 12.29 3.70
CA GLY A 299 -23.53 12.76 4.48
C GLY A 299 -23.35 12.51 5.99
N SER A 300 -24.08 13.26 6.81
CA SER A 300 -24.10 13.08 8.27
C SER A 300 -24.86 11.80 8.67
N ASP A 301 -24.32 11.02 9.61
CA ASP A 301 -25.04 9.93 10.27
C ASP A 301 -24.91 10.09 11.80
N PRO A 302 -25.99 10.48 12.50
CA PRO A 302 -25.93 10.78 13.94
C PRO A 302 -25.71 9.53 14.80
N ARG A 303 -25.82 8.32 14.24
CA ARG A 303 -25.62 7.06 14.98
C ARG A 303 -24.17 6.64 15.04
N VAL A 304 -23.33 7.15 14.14
CA VAL A 304 -21.93 6.73 14.01
C VAL A 304 -21.11 7.03 15.28
N PRO A 305 -21.21 8.22 15.92
CA PRO A 305 -20.46 8.49 17.14
C PRO A 305 -20.75 7.47 18.26
N ALA A 306 -22.03 7.28 18.60
CA ALA A 306 -22.42 6.32 19.63
C ALA A 306 -22.02 4.88 19.28
N ALA A 307 -22.14 4.48 18.01
CA ALA A 307 -21.71 3.15 17.57
C ALA A 307 -20.19 2.96 17.67
N MET A 308 -19.38 4.00 17.46
CA MET A 308 -17.93 3.96 17.66
C MET A 308 -17.57 3.88 19.15
N ASP A 309 -18.25 4.64 20.01
CA ASP A 309 -18.04 4.60 21.46
C ASP A 309 -18.38 3.22 22.06
N ASP A 310 -19.37 2.53 21.49
CA ASP A 310 -19.75 1.17 21.87
C ASP A 310 -18.82 0.08 21.27
N GLY A 311 -17.83 0.45 20.45
CA GLY A 311 -16.97 -0.50 19.71
C GLY A 311 -17.72 -1.32 18.65
N ARG A 312 -18.85 -0.81 18.17
CA ARG A 312 -19.79 -1.48 17.25
C ARG A 312 -19.84 -0.79 15.90
N PHE A 313 -18.70 -0.66 15.23
CA PHE A 313 -18.62 0.00 13.92
C PHE A 313 -19.36 -0.77 12.81
N THR A 314 -20.68 -0.60 12.77
CA THR A 314 -21.57 -1.35 11.88
C THR A 314 -21.99 -0.48 10.70
N LEU A 315 -21.41 -0.74 9.54
CA LEU A 315 -21.84 -0.12 8.29
C LEU A 315 -23.12 -0.78 7.79
N THR A 316 -24.22 -0.02 7.78
CA THR A 316 -25.45 -0.44 7.10
C THR A 316 -25.37 -0.04 5.63
N ARG A 317 -25.85 -0.90 4.71
CA ARG A 317 -25.77 -0.66 3.25
C ARG A 317 -26.33 0.70 2.80
N ARG A 318 -27.27 1.26 3.56
CA ARG A 318 -27.92 2.54 3.24
C ARG A 318 -27.32 3.73 3.98
N SER A 319 -26.33 3.57 4.88
CA SER A 319 -25.76 4.72 5.59
C SER A 319 -24.97 5.63 4.64
N PRO A 320 -24.95 6.95 4.87
CA PRO A 320 -24.11 7.87 4.10
C PRO A 320 -22.64 7.47 4.09
N LEU A 321 -22.13 6.97 5.21
CA LEU A 321 -20.77 6.49 5.36
C LEU A 321 -20.47 5.27 4.47
N ALA A 322 -21.39 4.31 4.38
CA ALA A 322 -21.23 3.14 3.50
C ALA A 322 -21.29 3.51 2.02
N ARG A 323 -22.08 4.53 1.64
CA ARG A 323 -22.12 5.04 0.26
C ARG A 323 -20.81 5.74 -0.11
N ALA A 324 -20.32 6.65 0.73
CA ALA A 324 -19.04 7.31 0.50
C ALA A 324 -17.88 6.30 0.39
N ALA A 325 -17.85 5.29 1.27
CA ALA A 325 -16.88 4.21 1.18
C ALA A 325 -17.03 3.38 -0.11
N THR A 326 -18.26 3.13 -0.56
CA THR A 326 -18.55 2.45 -1.84
C THR A 326 -18.02 3.25 -3.01
N ASP A 327 -18.32 4.53 -3.08
CA ASP A 327 -17.88 5.41 -4.17
C ASP A 327 -16.34 5.44 -4.28
N ILE A 328 -15.64 5.50 -3.13
CA ILE A 328 -14.17 5.47 -3.08
C ILE A 328 -13.64 4.12 -3.58
N LEU A 329 -14.20 3.00 -3.12
CA LEU A 329 -13.77 1.67 -3.55
C LEU A 329 -14.02 1.45 -5.04
N ASP A 330 -15.14 1.92 -5.57
CA ASP A 330 -15.47 1.82 -6.99
C ASP A 330 -14.55 2.72 -7.85
N LEU A 331 -14.16 3.89 -7.32
CA LEU A 331 -13.28 4.84 -8.01
C LEU A 331 -11.85 4.31 -8.21
N PHE A 332 -11.32 3.55 -7.24
CA PHE A 332 -9.94 3.05 -7.28
C PHE A 332 -9.81 1.57 -7.60
N ASP A 333 -10.90 0.79 -7.50
CA ASP A 333 -11.01 -0.64 -7.80
C ASP A 333 -9.78 -1.49 -7.40
N PRO A 334 -9.78 -2.05 -6.18
CA PRO A 334 -8.72 -2.93 -5.70
C PRO A 334 -8.64 -4.31 -6.39
N SER A 335 -9.45 -4.57 -7.41
CA SER A 335 -9.46 -5.86 -8.10
C SER A 335 -8.09 -6.14 -8.77
N PRO A 336 -7.53 -7.35 -8.58
CA PRO A 336 -6.25 -7.70 -9.21
C PRO A 336 -6.39 -7.65 -10.75
N PRO A 337 -5.29 -7.35 -11.47
CA PRO A 337 -5.33 -7.11 -12.92
C PRO A 337 -5.93 -8.25 -13.75
N HIS A 338 -5.91 -9.49 -13.25
CA HIS A 338 -6.54 -10.65 -13.92
C HIS A 338 -8.07 -10.73 -13.75
N HIS A 339 -8.71 -9.80 -13.04
CA HIS A 339 -10.17 -9.74 -12.84
C HIS A 339 -10.80 -8.45 -13.35
N ARG A 340 -10.05 -7.54 -13.99
CA ARG A 340 -10.65 -6.38 -14.64
C ARG A 340 -11.41 -6.83 -15.90
N PRO A 341 -12.73 -6.59 -15.99
CA PRO A 341 -13.44 -6.80 -17.25
C PRO A 341 -12.82 -5.88 -18.31
N PRO A 342 -12.77 -6.31 -19.59
CA PRO A 342 -12.20 -5.51 -20.66
C PRO A 342 -12.90 -4.14 -20.71
N GLN A 343 -12.11 -3.06 -20.63
CA GLN A 343 -12.62 -1.71 -20.84
C GLN A 343 -13.24 -1.66 -22.23
N LYS A 344 -14.54 -1.37 -22.32
CA LYS A 344 -15.18 -1.06 -23.60
C LYS A 344 -14.59 0.24 -24.08
N THR A 345 -13.72 0.16 -25.09
CA THR A 345 -13.31 1.31 -25.89
C THR A 345 -14.58 1.91 -26.50
N LEU A 346 -14.94 3.10 -26.05
CA LEU A 346 -15.93 3.93 -26.74
C LEU A 346 -15.28 4.38 -28.04
N GLU A 347 -15.70 3.78 -29.15
CA GLU A 347 -15.40 4.32 -30.47
C GLU A 347 -16.10 5.68 -30.61
N PRO A 348 -15.41 6.70 -31.15
CA PRO A 348 -16.03 7.99 -31.44
C PRO A 348 -17.00 7.81 -32.62
N ALA A 349 -18.21 8.37 -32.45
CA ALA A 349 -19.24 8.47 -33.48
C ALA A 349 -18.87 9.47 -34.58
#